data_AF-A0AAJ0C0S6-F1
#
_entry.id   AF-A0AAJ0C0S6-F1
#
_cell.length_a   1.000
_cell.length_b   1.000
_cell.length_c   1.000
_cell.angle_alpha   90.00
_cell.angle_beta   90.00
_cell.angle_gamma   90.00
#
_symmetry.space_group_name_H-M   'P 1'
#
loop_
_entity.id
_entity.type
_entity.pdbx_description
1 polymer ?
#
loop_
_entity_poly.entity_id
_entity_poly.type
_entity_poly.pdbx_seq_one_letter_code
_entity_poly.pdbx_strand_id
1 'polypeptide(L)'
;MDLIKLENPVDDEPIPPPPSVAEAIPDWSICGPQSCGDHHHHPALVYPDLAQENAADSSPDFVCDVCDGRESTSQMHLLHCGHRLCRPCLNRAATVAHSTILENEEEIDLLLSLHDDFAEDAYLNRDKPKLAATLKEKALSWRREAWELSGFMCCGEMSGFWEHTSCMDPGIAKAAWKDFHYLRTPVEDRLFCGWPDCNAFVPQVCWYVREKSPRWYCVSCGGNSQISSSNRDGIERPCPAR
;
A
#
# COMPACT_ATOMS: atom_id res chain seq x y z
N MET A 1 -26.07 -17.29 -45.32
CA MET A 1 -25.19 -17.72 -44.22
C MET A 1 -25.00 -16.50 -43.34
N ASP A 2 -25.88 -16.35 -42.36
CA ASP A 2 -25.88 -15.21 -41.46
C ASP A 2 -24.71 -15.35 -40.49
N LEU A 3 -23.81 -14.36 -40.53
CA LEU A 3 -22.80 -14.17 -39.50
C LEU A 3 -23.56 -13.81 -38.22
N ILE A 4 -23.65 -14.78 -37.30
CA ILE A 4 -24.07 -14.52 -35.93
C ILE A 4 -23.02 -13.56 -35.35
N LYS A 5 -23.35 -12.26 -35.33
CA LYS A 5 -22.71 -11.31 -34.44
C LYS A 5 -23.04 -11.80 -33.03
N LEU A 6 -22.07 -12.41 -32.37
CA LEU A 6 -22.06 -12.46 -30.91
C LEU A 6 -21.94 -11.02 -30.45
N GLU A 7 -23.08 -10.36 -30.28
CA GLU A 7 -23.20 -9.21 -29.41
C GLU A 7 -22.82 -9.72 -28.02
N ASN A 8 -21.54 -9.58 -27.66
CA ASN A 8 -21.19 -9.57 -26.25
C ASN A 8 -21.92 -8.34 -25.69
N PRO A 9 -22.86 -8.51 -24.75
CA PRO A 9 -23.36 -7.36 -24.01
C PRO A 9 -22.20 -6.97 -23.09
N VAL A 10 -21.35 -6.09 -23.57
CA VAL A 10 -20.37 -5.42 -22.72
C VAL A 10 -21.20 -4.39 -21.96
N ASP A 11 -21.65 -4.78 -20.77
CA ASP A 11 -22.04 -3.82 -19.73
C ASP A 11 -20.80 -2.94 -19.50
N ASP A 12 -20.80 -1.82 -20.20
CA ASP A 12 -19.67 -0.91 -20.35
C ASP A 12 -19.53 0.02 -19.12
N GLU A 13 -20.51 0.09 -18.22
CA GLU A 13 -20.41 0.97 -17.04
C GLU A 13 -19.38 0.48 -15.99
N PRO A 14 -18.68 1.40 -15.28
CA PRO A 14 -17.88 1.06 -14.12
C PRO A 14 -18.70 0.33 -13.07
N ILE A 15 -18.53 -1.00 -13.00
CA ILE A 15 -19.22 -1.83 -12.02
C ILE A 15 -18.63 -1.55 -10.63
N PRO A 16 -19.44 -1.25 -9.61
CA PRO A 16 -18.94 -1.18 -8.24
C PRO A 16 -18.33 -2.52 -7.82
N PRO A 17 -17.24 -2.54 -7.06
CA PRO A 17 -16.66 -3.79 -6.59
C PRO A 17 -17.70 -4.56 -5.75
N PRO A 18 -17.65 -5.91 -5.74
CA PRO A 18 -18.50 -6.68 -4.84
C PRO A 18 -18.23 -6.28 -3.37
N PRO A 19 -19.20 -6.46 -2.45
CA PRO A 19 -19.07 -6.00 -1.07
C PRO A 19 -17.77 -6.45 -0.38
N SER A 20 -17.32 -7.69 -0.63
CA SER A 20 -16.08 -8.22 -0.06
C SER A 20 -14.82 -7.45 -0.48
N VAL A 21 -14.80 -6.88 -1.69
CA VAL A 21 -13.72 -6.03 -2.17
C VAL A 21 -13.90 -4.60 -1.70
N ALA A 22 -15.14 -4.09 -1.71
CA ALA A 22 -15.45 -2.76 -1.21
C ALA A 22 -15.03 -2.60 0.26
N GLU A 23 -15.29 -3.60 1.10
CA GLU A 23 -14.90 -3.61 2.53
C GLU A 23 -13.38 -3.65 2.75
N ALA A 24 -12.61 -4.16 1.78
CA ALA A 24 -11.15 -4.21 1.86
C ALA A 24 -10.47 -2.90 1.42
N ILE A 25 -11.21 -2.02 0.74
CA ILE A 25 -10.75 -0.70 0.29
C ILE A 25 -11.15 0.32 1.36
N PRO A 26 -10.20 1.05 1.96
CA PRO A 26 -10.55 2.07 2.95
C PRO A 26 -11.46 3.15 2.35
N ASP A 27 -12.41 3.62 3.15
CA ASP A 27 -13.22 4.77 2.78
C ASP A 27 -12.39 6.05 2.92
N TRP A 28 -11.88 6.54 1.78
CA TRP A 28 -11.07 7.75 1.76
C TRP A 28 -11.87 9.01 2.07
N SER A 29 -13.19 8.98 1.91
CA SER A 29 -14.05 10.16 2.12
C SER A 29 -14.14 10.58 3.58
N ILE A 30 -13.92 9.63 4.49
CA ILE A 30 -13.89 9.89 5.93
C ILE A 30 -12.50 10.28 6.43
N CYS A 31 -11.44 10.16 5.62
CA CYS A 31 -10.08 10.52 6.02
C CYS A 31 -9.93 12.03 6.23
N GLY A 32 -9.05 12.41 7.16
CA GLY A 32 -8.70 13.80 7.39
C GLY A 32 -8.58 14.16 8.88
N PRO A 33 -8.58 15.47 9.21
CA PRO A 33 -8.41 15.94 10.59
C PRO A 33 -9.47 15.40 11.55
N GLN A 34 -10.69 15.14 11.05
CA GLN A 34 -11.79 14.60 11.82
C GLN A 34 -11.57 13.16 12.30
N SER A 35 -10.62 12.43 11.69
CA SER A 35 -10.25 11.07 12.08
C SER A 35 -9.09 11.04 13.08
N CYS A 36 -8.48 12.19 13.37
CA CYS A 36 -7.45 12.31 14.41
C CYS A 36 -8.11 12.29 15.80
N GLY A 37 -7.54 11.53 16.73
CA GLY A 37 -8.00 11.47 18.13
C GLY A 37 -8.07 10.08 18.75
N ASP A 38 -8.54 9.08 17.99
CA ASP A 38 -8.79 7.72 18.51
C ASP A 38 -7.66 6.71 18.21
N HIS A 39 -6.59 7.12 17.52
CA HIS A 39 -5.45 6.25 17.18
C HIS A 39 -4.40 6.10 18.30
N HIS A 40 -4.60 6.78 19.44
CA HIS A 40 -3.72 6.71 20.62
C HIS A 40 -3.88 5.44 21.47
N HIS A 41 -4.67 4.47 21.02
CA HIS A 41 -4.92 3.26 21.82
C HIS A 41 -3.85 2.17 21.63
N HIS A 42 -2.82 2.42 20.82
CA HIS A 42 -1.68 1.51 20.63
C HIS A 42 -0.32 1.82 21.33
N PRO A 43 -0.06 2.94 22.02
CA PRO A 43 1.22 3.16 22.72
C PRO A 43 1.38 2.34 24.01
N ALA A 44 0.28 1.97 24.68
CA ALA A 44 0.32 1.35 26.00
C ALA A 44 1.01 -0.04 26.03
N LEU A 45 1.19 -0.68 24.87
CA LEU A 45 1.88 -1.97 24.76
C LEU A 45 3.36 -1.86 24.35
N VAL A 46 3.82 -0.69 23.88
CA VAL A 46 5.17 -0.53 23.31
C VAL A 46 6.06 0.41 24.14
N TYR A 47 5.48 1.43 24.80
CA TYR A 47 6.23 2.38 25.64
C TYR A 47 5.47 2.74 26.93
N PRO A 48 5.73 2.03 28.04
CA PRO A 48 5.04 2.26 29.33
C PRO A 48 5.21 3.68 29.88
N ASP A 49 6.35 4.32 29.59
CA ASP A 49 6.70 5.63 30.15
C ASP A 49 5.81 6.76 29.58
N LEU A 50 5.29 6.62 28.35
CA LEU A 50 4.38 7.58 27.73
C LEU A 50 2.94 7.45 28.26
N ALA A 51 2.57 6.32 28.83
CA ALA A 51 1.23 6.14 29.43
C ALA A 51 1.09 6.90 30.77
N GLN A 52 2.20 7.14 31.48
CA GLN A 52 2.20 7.88 32.74
C GLN A 52 2.06 9.40 32.56
N GLU A 53 2.59 9.98 31.49
CA GLU A 53 2.49 11.43 31.24
C GLU A 53 1.08 11.87 30.81
N ASN A 54 0.25 10.95 30.30
CA ASN A 54 -1.10 11.23 29.82
C ASN A 54 -2.18 11.25 30.93
N ALA A 55 -1.82 10.95 32.18
CA ALA A 55 -2.77 10.84 33.30
C ALA A 55 -3.06 12.16 34.04
N ALA A 56 -2.41 13.27 33.67
CA ALA A 56 -2.55 14.57 34.35
C ALA A 56 -3.19 15.63 33.44
N ASP A 57 -4.53 15.70 33.53
CA ASP A 57 -5.45 16.84 33.39
C ASP A 57 -4.88 18.20 32.86
N SER A 58 -4.35 18.19 31.64
CA SER A 58 -4.16 19.32 30.71
C SER A 58 -3.41 18.72 29.52
N SER A 59 -4.03 18.61 28.33
CA SER A 59 -3.41 17.92 27.18
C SER A 59 -1.99 18.47 26.96
N PRO A 60 -0.93 17.70 27.21
CA PRO A 60 0.41 18.18 26.98
C PRO A 60 0.55 18.39 25.47
N ASP A 61 0.83 19.63 25.07
CA ASP A 61 1.22 19.93 23.69
C ASP A 61 2.52 19.18 23.40
N PHE A 62 2.43 18.21 22.50
CA PHE A 62 3.59 17.45 22.03
C PHE A 62 4.26 18.21 20.89
N VAL A 63 5.57 18.06 20.79
CA VAL A 63 6.36 18.69 19.73
C VAL A 63 6.56 17.67 18.61
N CYS A 64 6.23 18.07 17.37
CA CYS A 64 6.54 17.27 16.20
C CYS A 64 8.04 17.23 15.97
N ASP A 65 8.60 16.02 15.85
CA ASP A 65 10.05 15.82 15.73
C ASP A 65 10.63 16.26 14.37
N VAL A 66 9.80 16.76 13.44
CA VAL A 66 10.21 17.22 12.10
C VAL A 66 10.11 18.74 11.92
N CYS A 67 9.05 19.37 12.44
CA CYS A 67 8.80 20.79 12.22
C CYS A 67 8.80 21.64 13.50
N ASP A 68 9.06 21.02 14.66
CA ASP A 68 8.98 21.64 16.00
C ASP A 68 7.61 22.26 16.33
N GLY A 69 6.58 21.98 15.51
CA GLY A 69 5.21 22.41 15.73
C GLY A 69 4.63 21.75 16.96
N ARG A 70 3.87 22.52 17.74
CA ARG A 70 3.16 22.05 18.94
C ARG A 70 1.74 21.69 18.57
N GLU A 71 1.35 20.47 18.91
CA GLU A 71 0.00 19.95 18.65
C GLU A 71 -0.50 19.20 19.88
N SER A 72 -1.83 19.14 20.04
CA SER A 72 -2.43 18.31 21.08
C SER A 72 -2.10 16.85 20.84
N THR A 73 -2.15 16.05 21.92
CA THR A 73 -1.93 14.60 21.86
C THR A 73 -2.72 13.98 20.71
N SER A 74 -4.03 14.24 20.65
CA SER A 74 -4.95 13.75 19.62
C SER A 74 -4.55 14.01 18.16
N GLN A 75 -3.65 14.96 17.89
CA GLN A 75 -3.20 15.35 16.54
C GLN A 75 -1.79 14.83 16.20
N MET A 76 -1.19 14.06 17.11
CA MET A 76 0.17 13.54 16.98
C MET A 76 0.17 12.05 16.65
N HIS A 77 1.04 11.66 15.72
CA HIS A 77 1.11 10.29 15.19
C HIS A 77 2.45 9.70 15.56
N LEU A 78 2.42 8.68 16.41
CA LEU A 78 3.60 7.95 16.84
C LEU A 78 3.98 6.93 15.75
N LEU A 79 5.20 7.05 15.24
CA LEU A 79 5.84 6.07 14.37
C LEU A 79 6.41 4.92 15.20
N HIS A 80 6.70 3.79 14.56
CA HIS A 80 7.25 2.61 15.26
C HIS A 80 8.62 2.90 15.90
N CYS A 81 9.44 3.73 15.24
CA CYS A 81 10.72 4.21 15.73
C CYS A 81 10.62 5.16 16.96
N GLY A 82 9.41 5.54 17.39
CA GLY A 82 9.17 6.46 18.50
C GLY A 82 9.10 7.95 18.11
N HIS A 83 9.42 8.31 16.86
CA HIS A 83 9.21 9.67 16.37
C HIS A 83 7.72 10.01 16.27
N ARG A 84 7.40 11.29 16.47
CA ARG A 84 6.05 11.83 16.48
C ARG A 84 5.89 12.85 15.37
N LEU A 85 4.91 12.62 14.51
CA LEU A 85 4.58 13.51 13.41
C LEU A 85 3.25 14.22 13.67
N CYS A 86 3.23 15.54 13.53
CA CYS A 86 1.97 16.25 13.32
C CYS A 86 1.39 15.85 11.95
N ARG A 87 0.09 16.04 11.78
CA ARG A 87 -0.61 15.70 10.54
C ARG A 87 0.04 16.28 9.27
N PRO A 88 0.45 17.57 9.20
CA PRO A 88 1.17 18.10 8.04
C PRO A 88 2.47 17.34 7.71
N CYS A 89 3.25 16.97 8.73
CA CYS A 89 4.48 16.20 8.54
C CYS A 89 4.21 14.74 8.16
N LEU A 90 3.12 14.15 8.66
CA LEU A 90 2.65 12.83 8.23
C LEU A 90 2.28 12.83 6.74
N ASN A 91 1.47 13.81 6.30
CA ASN A 91 1.12 13.98 4.90
C ASN A 91 2.37 14.20 4.02
N ARG A 92 3.32 15.00 4.50
CA ARG A 92 4.59 15.22 3.82
C ARG A 92 5.40 13.93 3.69
N ALA A 93 5.52 13.12 4.75
CA ALA A 93 6.23 11.85 4.72
C ALA A 93 5.63 10.90 3.67
N ALA A 94 4.30 10.74 3.68
CA ALA A 94 3.60 9.91 2.69
C ALA A 94 3.77 10.44 1.24
N THR A 95 3.72 11.76 1.05
CA THR A 95 3.93 12.38 -0.28
C THR A 95 5.36 12.18 -0.78
N VAL A 96 6.35 12.32 0.10
CA VAL A 96 7.76 12.08 -0.23
C VAL A 96 7.95 10.61 -0.60
N ALA A 97 7.45 9.67 0.21
CA ALA A 97 7.53 8.24 -0.07
C ALA A 97 6.90 7.89 -1.44
N HIS A 98 5.71 8.40 -1.72
CA HIS A 98 5.06 8.21 -3.02
C HIS A 98 5.93 8.72 -4.18
N SER A 99 6.49 9.92 -4.05
CA SER A 99 7.35 10.51 -5.09
C SER A 99 8.63 9.70 -5.29
N THR A 100 9.26 9.26 -4.20
CA THR A 100 10.47 8.45 -4.24
C THR A 100 10.23 7.08 -4.87
N ILE A 101 9.07 6.46 -4.62
CA ILE A 101 8.70 5.21 -5.30
C ILE A 101 8.61 5.42 -6.81
N LEU A 102 7.92 6.48 -7.27
CA LEU A 102 7.80 6.77 -8.70
C LEU A 102 9.15 7.09 -9.35
N GLU A 103 10.05 7.79 -8.63
CA GLU A 103 11.38 8.14 -9.12
C GLU A 103 12.33 6.94 -9.20
N ASN A 104 12.14 5.93 -8.35
CA ASN A 104 13.04 4.78 -8.21
C ASN A 104 12.35 3.44 -8.54
N GLU A 105 11.26 3.47 -9.30
CA GLU A 105 10.41 2.31 -9.59
C GLU A 105 11.22 1.11 -10.11
N GLU A 106 12.06 1.32 -11.11
CA GLU A 106 12.89 0.25 -11.72
C GLU A 106 13.87 -0.39 -10.71
N GLU A 107 14.46 0.40 -9.82
CA GLU A 107 15.44 -0.09 -8.84
C GLU A 107 14.74 -0.79 -7.67
N ILE A 108 13.61 -0.26 -7.20
CA ILE A 108 12.76 -0.91 -6.20
C ILE A 108 12.28 -2.27 -6.73
N ASP A 109 11.86 -2.33 -7.99
CA ASP A 109 11.38 -3.56 -8.63
C ASP A 109 12.48 -4.60 -8.76
N LEU A 110 13.69 -4.20 -9.15
CA LEU A 110 14.85 -5.08 -9.16
C LEU A 110 15.14 -5.66 -7.76
N LEU A 111 15.16 -4.81 -6.74
CA LEU A 111 15.42 -5.23 -5.35
C LEU A 111 14.36 -6.19 -4.83
N LEU A 112 13.08 -5.94 -5.14
CA LEU A 112 11.98 -6.81 -4.72
C LEU A 112 11.98 -8.13 -5.48
N SER A 113 12.29 -8.13 -6.79
CA SER A 113 12.47 -9.36 -7.57
C SER A 113 13.62 -10.21 -7.02
N LEU A 114 14.76 -9.59 -6.66
CA LEU A 114 15.86 -10.31 -6.00
C LEU A 114 15.48 -10.86 -4.62
N HIS A 115 14.64 -10.15 -3.87
CA HIS A 115 14.07 -10.67 -2.63
C HIS A 115 13.22 -11.92 -2.90
N ASP A 116 12.31 -11.85 -3.87
CA ASP A 116 11.34 -12.91 -4.17
C ASP A 116 12.06 -14.19 -4.65
N ASP A 117 13.02 -14.05 -5.58
CA ASP A 117 13.87 -15.16 -6.07
C ASP A 117 14.61 -15.85 -4.92
N PHE A 118 15.27 -15.08 -4.04
CA PHE A 118 16.03 -15.65 -2.92
C PHE A 118 15.13 -16.23 -1.83
N ALA A 119 13.93 -15.68 -1.64
CA ALA A 119 12.95 -16.23 -0.72
C ALA A 119 12.41 -17.58 -1.21
N GLU A 120 12.14 -17.71 -2.50
CA GLU A 120 11.76 -18.98 -3.13
C GLU A 120 12.90 -20.01 -3.03
N ASP A 121 14.12 -19.63 -3.39
CA ASP A 121 15.29 -20.51 -3.29
C ASP A 121 15.53 -21.00 -1.85
N ALA A 122 15.32 -20.13 -0.85
CA ALA A 122 15.40 -20.50 0.56
C ALA A 122 14.34 -21.54 0.94
N TYR A 123 13.11 -21.41 0.41
CA TYR A 123 12.03 -22.36 0.63
C TYR A 123 12.30 -23.72 -0.03
N LEU A 124 12.81 -23.72 -1.27
CA LEU A 124 13.17 -24.93 -2.01
C LEU A 124 14.34 -25.68 -1.38
N ASN A 125 15.28 -24.98 -0.74
CA ASN A 125 16.44 -25.56 -0.06
C ASN A 125 16.25 -25.72 1.48
N ARG A 126 15.01 -25.79 1.97
CA ARG A 126 14.71 -25.92 3.42
C ARG A 126 15.31 -27.15 4.09
N ASP A 127 15.64 -28.18 3.32
CA ASP A 127 16.34 -29.40 3.73
C ASP A 127 17.85 -29.19 3.99
N LYS A 128 18.40 -28.04 3.58
CA LYS A 128 19.78 -27.59 3.80
C LYS A 128 19.78 -26.32 4.68
N PRO A 129 19.64 -26.45 6.01
CA PRO A 129 19.33 -25.31 6.88
C PRO A 129 20.33 -24.15 6.82
N LYS A 130 21.63 -24.43 6.68
CA LYS A 130 22.65 -23.38 6.55
C LYS A 130 22.49 -22.57 5.26
N LEU A 131 22.24 -23.23 4.14
CA LEU A 131 22.02 -22.57 2.85
C LEU A 131 20.72 -21.77 2.87
N ALA A 132 19.62 -22.38 3.33
CA ALA A 132 18.34 -21.70 3.46
C ALA A 132 18.41 -20.45 4.35
N ALA A 133 19.17 -20.51 5.46
CA ALA A 133 19.37 -19.36 6.33
C ALA A 133 20.11 -18.21 5.63
N THR A 134 21.19 -18.51 4.91
CA THR A 134 21.93 -17.49 4.14
C THR A 134 21.10 -16.87 3.02
N LEU A 135 20.33 -17.67 2.30
CA LEU A 135 19.43 -17.17 1.24
C LEU A 135 18.34 -16.27 1.83
N LYS A 136 17.74 -16.69 2.96
CA LYS A 136 16.74 -15.89 3.68
C LYS A 136 17.31 -14.57 4.18
N GLU A 137 18.53 -14.57 4.71
CA GLU A 137 19.19 -13.34 5.17
C GLU A 137 19.42 -12.35 4.01
N LYS A 138 19.87 -12.86 2.85
CA LYS A 138 20.00 -12.05 1.62
C LYS A 138 18.67 -11.51 1.14
N ALA A 139 17.62 -12.34 1.08
CA ALA A 139 16.28 -11.89 0.70
C ALA A 139 15.81 -10.75 1.60
N LEU A 140 15.93 -10.90 2.91
CA LEU A 140 15.57 -9.86 3.88
C LEU A 140 16.39 -8.57 3.72
N SER A 141 17.65 -8.66 3.32
CA SER A 141 18.49 -7.51 3.01
C SER A 141 17.96 -6.73 1.80
N TRP A 142 17.66 -7.41 0.69
CA TRP A 142 17.12 -6.76 -0.51
C TRP A 142 15.77 -6.12 -0.27
N ARG A 143 14.91 -6.82 0.49
CA ARG A 143 13.66 -6.22 0.93
C ARG A 143 13.91 -4.95 1.72
N ARG A 144 14.76 -4.99 2.76
CA ARG A 144 15.06 -3.80 3.57
C ARG A 144 15.52 -2.64 2.69
N GLU A 145 16.44 -2.88 1.76
CA GLU A 145 16.95 -1.87 0.84
C GLU A 145 15.82 -1.25 -0.02
N ALA A 146 14.88 -2.05 -0.52
CA ALA A 146 13.70 -1.53 -1.22
C ALA A 146 12.82 -0.65 -0.32
N TRP A 147 12.61 -1.06 0.95
CA TRP A 147 11.85 -0.26 1.92
C TRP A 147 12.58 1.03 2.31
N GLU A 148 13.91 1.02 2.42
CA GLU A 148 14.73 2.22 2.64
C GLU A 148 14.62 3.18 1.45
N LEU A 149 14.81 2.66 0.24
CA LEU A 149 14.72 3.43 -1.00
C LEU A 149 13.33 4.03 -1.20
N SER A 150 12.26 3.32 -0.84
CA SER A 150 10.88 3.82 -0.99
C SER A 150 10.47 4.95 -0.03
N GLY A 151 11.32 5.33 0.93
CA GLY A 151 10.98 6.32 1.95
C GLY A 151 10.03 5.82 3.04
N PHE A 152 9.78 4.51 3.13
CA PHE A 152 8.93 3.90 4.16
C PHE A 152 9.66 3.63 5.49
N MET A 153 10.94 3.99 5.61
CA MET A 153 11.74 3.74 6.81
C MET A 153 12.04 5.00 7.64
N CYS A 154 12.11 4.81 8.95
CA CYS A 154 12.49 5.79 9.98
C CYS A 154 13.49 5.13 10.93
N CYS A 155 14.66 5.75 11.15
CA CYS A 155 15.66 5.27 12.11
C CYS A 155 16.10 3.80 11.90
N GLY A 156 16.09 3.30 10.66
CA GLY A 156 16.44 1.91 10.34
C GLY A 156 15.32 0.89 10.58
N GLU A 157 14.10 1.35 10.89
CA GLU A 157 12.90 0.53 11.04
C GLU A 157 11.82 0.97 10.03
N MET A 158 10.84 0.11 9.76
CA MET A 158 9.67 0.56 8.99
C MET A 158 8.92 1.62 9.81
N SER A 159 8.61 2.75 9.18
CA SER A 159 8.05 3.92 9.87
C SER A 159 6.67 3.67 10.49
N GLY A 160 5.86 2.80 9.89
CA GLY A 160 4.47 2.60 10.31
C GLY A 160 3.53 3.73 9.88
N PHE A 161 3.96 4.72 9.08
CA PHE A 161 3.11 5.88 8.78
C PHE A 161 1.81 5.50 8.06
N TRP A 162 1.80 4.39 7.30
CA TRP A 162 0.62 3.90 6.57
C TRP A 162 -0.52 3.47 7.52
N GLU A 163 -0.21 3.16 8.77
CA GLU A 163 -1.21 2.83 9.81
C GLU A 163 -2.06 4.05 10.18
N HIS A 164 -1.56 5.25 9.89
CA HIS A 164 -2.22 6.54 10.14
C HIS A 164 -2.91 7.10 8.89
N THR A 165 -3.16 6.28 7.86
CA THR A 165 -3.80 6.71 6.60
C THR A 165 -5.15 7.39 6.81
N SER A 166 -5.94 6.99 7.82
CA SER A 166 -7.21 7.64 8.16
C SER A 166 -7.07 9.12 8.53
N CYS A 167 -5.92 9.53 9.07
CA CYS A 167 -5.66 10.90 9.50
C CYS A 167 -5.13 11.80 8.37
N MET A 168 -4.67 11.20 7.28
CA MET A 168 -4.08 11.90 6.14
C MET A 168 -5.15 12.61 5.28
N ASP A 169 -4.71 13.49 4.38
CA ASP A 169 -5.63 13.99 3.33
C ASP A 169 -6.07 12.81 2.43
N PRO A 170 -7.34 12.74 1.98
CA PRO A 170 -7.87 11.58 1.24
C PRO A 170 -7.00 11.10 0.06
N GLY A 171 -6.49 12.04 -0.74
CA GLY A 171 -5.61 11.72 -1.87
C GLY A 171 -4.27 11.11 -1.44
N ILE A 172 -3.70 11.62 -0.34
CA ILE A 172 -2.44 11.15 0.23
C ILE A 172 -2.63 9.79 0.89
N ALA A 173 -3.73 9.60 1.64
CA ALA A 173 -4.11 8.33 2.25
C ALA A 173 -4.20 7.21 1.21
N LYS A 174 -4.91 7.51 0.10
CA LYS A 174 -5.07 6.59 -1.03
C LYS A 174 -3.73 6.25 -1.69
N ALA A 175 -2.85 7.24 -1.91
CA ALA A 175 -1.52 7.00 -2.47
C ALA A 175 -0.67 6.12 -1.53
N ALA A 176 -0.54 6.50 -0.26
CA ALA A 176 0.20 5.76 0.76
C ALA A 176 -0.28 4.30 0.90
N TRP A 177 -1.60 4.08 0.87
CA TRP A 177 -2.16 2.73 0.91
C TRP A 177 -1.80 1.91 -0.34
N LYS A 178 -1.90 2.50 -1.54
CA LYS A 178 -1.48 1.83 -2.78
C LYS A 178 0.01 1.50 -2.76
N ASP A 179 0.84 2.44 -2.35
CA ASP A 179 2.30 2.28 -2.26
C ASP A 179 2.68 1.18 -1.28
N PHE A 180 2.01 1.11 -0.12
CA PHE A 180 2.19 0.03 0.82
C PHE A 180 1.85 -1.35 0.21
N HIS A 181 0.75 -1.44 -0.54
CA HIS A 181 0.41 -2.68 -1.26
C HIS A 181 1.37 -2.99 -2.41
N TYR A 182 1.87 -1.97 -3.11
CA TYR A 182 2.86 -2.10 -4.17
C TYR A 182 4.14 -2.77 -3.66
N LEU A 183 4.70 -2.24 -2.57
CA LEU A 183 5.91 -2.77 -1.93
C LEU A 183 5.74 -4.16 -1.30
N ARG A 184 4.50 -4.61 -1.10
CA ARG A 184 4.18 -5.92 -0.52
C ARG A 184 3.77 -6.98 -1.54
N THR A 185 3.43 -6.57 -2.75
CA THR A 185 3.01 -7.49 -3.81
C THR A 185 4.26 -7.95 -4.56
N PRO A 186 4.51 -9.27 -4.68
CA PRO A 186 5.60 -9.81 -5.50
C PRO A 186 5.57 -9.21 -6.90
N VAL A 187 6.74 -8.95 -7.49
CA VAL A 187 6.83 -8.17 -8.73
C VAL A 187 6.06 -8.83 -9.87
N GLU A 188 6.15 -10.16 -9.97
CA GLU A 188 5.45 -11.00 -10.94
C GLU A 188 3.92 -11.00 -10.78
N ASP A 189 3.43 -10.72 -9.58
CA ASP A 189 2.01 -10.65 -9.25
C ASP A 189 1.45 -9.24 -9.40
N ARG A 190 2.25 -8.24 -9.79
CA ARG A 190 1.76 -6.87 -9.90
C ARG A 190 0.86 -6.71 -11.11
N LEU A 191 -0.25 -6.03 -10.86
CA LEU A 191 -1.24 -5.74 -11.87
C LEU A 191 -1.43 -4.24 -11.99
N PHE A 192 -1.56 -3.79 -13.22
CA PHE A 192 -1.75 -2.40 -13.55
C PHE A 192 -3.10 -2.24 -14.26
N CYS A 193 -3.76 -1.13 -13.97
CA CYS A 193 -5.03 -0.80 -14.61
C CYS A 193 -4.78 -0.49 -16.08
N GLY A 194 -5.24 -1.34 -16.99
CA GLY A 194 -5.02 -1.09 -18.41
C GLY A 194 -6.07 -0.21 -19.09
N TRP A 195 -6.72 0.67 -18.32
CA TRP A 195 -7.31 1.87 -18.92
C TRP A 195 -6.17 2.70 -19.54
N PRO A 196 -6.28 3.14 -20.81
CA PRO A 196 -5.15 3.72 -21.55
C PRO A 196 -4.47 4.92 -20.89
N ASP A 197 -5.19 5.65 -20.05
CA ASP A 197 -4.78 6.86 -19.36
C ASP A 197 -4.51 6.66 -17.86
N CYS A 198 -4.86 5.50 -17.29
CA CYS A 198 -4.71 5.26 -15.86
C CYS A 198 -3.35 4.61 -15.54
N ASN A 199 -3.05 3.44 -16.12
CA ASN A 199 -1.87 2.61 -15.86
C ASN A 199 -1.46 2.44 -14.37
N ALA A 200 -2.37 2.73 -13.44
CA ALA A 200 -2.06 2.72 -12.02
C ALA A 200 -1.98 1.28 -11.51
N PHE A 201 -1.03 1.00 -10.62
CA PHE A 201 -1.00 -0.24 -9.84
C PHE A 201 -2.36 -0.52 -9.18
N VAL A 202 -2.80 -1.77 -9.24
CA VAL A 202 -4.03 -2.28 -8.64
C VAL A 202 -3.67 -3.33 -7.59
N PRO A 203 -3.89 -3.04 -6.29
CA PRO A 203 -3.62 -4.00 -5.22
C PRO A 203 -4.38 -5.32 -5.39
N GLN A 204 -3.76 -6.42 -4.99
CA GLN A 204 -4.36 -7.76 -5.07
C GLN A 204 -5.67 -7.90 -4.29
N VAL A 205 -5.84 -7.13 -3.20
CA VAL A 205 -7.10 -7.06 -2.45
C VAL A 205 -8.28 -6.52 -3.28
N CYS A 206 -8.02 -5.90 -4.43
CA CYS A 206 -9.04 -5.42 -5.36
C CYS A 206 -9.47 -6.46 -6.40
N TRP A 207 -8.96 -7.69 -6.31
CA TRP A 207 -9.35 -8.81 -7.17
C TRP A 207 -10.70 -9.40 -6.78
N TYR A 208 -11.47 -9.83 -7.77
CA TYR A 208 -12.67 -10.63 -7.59
C TYR A 208 -13.00 -11.48 -8.83
N VAL A 209 -13.93 -12.42 -8.69
CA VAL A 209 -14.47 -13.21 -9.81
C VAL A 209 -15.90 -12.78 -10.08
N ARG A 210 -16.18 -12.43 -11.34
CA ARG A 210 -17.55 -12.21 -11.83
C ARG A 210 -17.75 -13.02 -13.11
N GLU A 211 -18.89 -13.72 -13.19
CA GLU A 211 -19.24 -14.51 -14.39
C GLU A 211 -18.16 -15.51 -14.82
N LYS A 212 -17.42 -16.06 -13.84
CA LYS A 212 -16.28 -16.98 -14.01
C LYS A 212 -15.01 -16.36 -14.62
N SER A 213 -14.96 -15.03 -14.73
CA SER A 213 -13.77 -14.29 -15.18
C SER A 213 -13.13 -13.52 -14.03
N PRO A 214 -11.80 -13.58 -13.88
CA PRO A 214 -11.08 -12.76 -12.90
C PRO A 214 -11.15 -11.28 -13.33
N ARG A 215 -11.39 -10.42 -12.34
CA ARG A 215 -11.48 -8.98 -12.49
C ARG A 215 -10.72 -8.28 -11.38
N TRP A 216 -10.33 -7.04 -11.64
CA TRP A 216 -9.71 -6.14 -10.66
C TRP A 216 -10.35 -4.78 -10.70
N TYR A 217 -10.66 -4.24 -9.52
CA TYR A 217 -11.17 -2.88 -9.39
C TYR A 217 -10.02 -1.89 -9.22
N CYS A 218 -9.88 -0.93 -10.14
CA CYS A 218 -8.88 0.11 -10.01
C CYS A 218 -9.39 1.22 -9.09
N VAL A 219 -8.82 1.32 -7.89
CA VAL A 219 -9.15 2.41 -6.96
C VAL A 219 -8.80 3.78 -7.51
N SER A 220 -7.90 3.90 -8.49
CA SER A 220 -7.44 5.19 -9.04
C SER A 220 -8.52 5.84 -9.92
N CYS A 221 -9.02 5.12 -10.93
CA CYS A 221 -10.03 5.62 -11.88
C CYS A 221 -11.46 5.10 -11.63
N GLY A 222 -11.64 4.13 -10.73
CA GLY A 222 -12.93 3.45 -10.51
C GLY A 222 -13.30 2.42 -11.58
N GLY A 223 -12.45 2.22 -12.58
CA GLY A 223 -12.65 1.25 -13.66
C GLY A 223 -12.36 -0.19 -13.22
N ASN A 224 -12.84 -1.16 -14.01
CA ASN A 224 -12.53 -2.57 -13.82
C ASN A 224 -11.61 -3.08 -14.93
N SER A 225 -10.68 -3.94 -14.57
CA SER A 225 -9.78 -4.64 -15.48
C SER A 225 -10.10 -6.14 -15.52
N GLN A 226 -9.93 -6.79 -16.66
CA GLN A 226 -10.09 -8.24 -16.83
C GLN A 226 -9.02 -8.80 -17.76
N ILE A 227 -8.65 -10.06 -17.56
CA ILE A 227 -7.74 -10.82 -18.41
C ILE A 227 -8.49 -11.23 -19.69
N SER A 228 -8.01 -10.84 -20.87
CA SER A 228 -8.59 -11.26 -22.16
C SER A 228 -7.85 -12.49 -22.70
N SER A 229 -8.55 -13.60 -22.88
CA SER A 229 -8.02 -14.91 -23.31
C SER A 229 -7.39 -14.96 -24.72
N SER A 230 -7.28 -13.84 -25.44
CA SER A 230 -6.81 -13.76 -26.82
C SER A 230 -5.32 -13.47 -27.02
N ASN A 231 -4.52 -13.23 -25.97
CA ASN A 231 -3.08 -12.98 -26.12
C ASN A 231 -2.25 -13.97 -25.30
N ARG A 232 -1.64 -14.94 -25.99
CA ARG A 232 -0.67 -15.90 -25.42
C ARG A 232 0.72 -15.30 -25.10
N ASP A 233 0.90 -13.99 -25.30
CA ASP A 233 2.21 -13.31 -25.21
C ASP A 233 2.33 -12.31 -24.04
N GLY A 234 1.58 -12.51 -22.95
CA GLY A 234 2.02 -12.05 -21.62
C GLY A 234 1.80 -10.59 -21.21
N ILE A 235 1.10 -9.76 -21.99
CA ILE A 235 0.52 -8.50 -21.48
C ILE A 235 -0.91 -8.39 -21.97
N GLU A 236 -1.85 -8.77 -21.11
CA GLU A 236 -3.28 -8.65 -21.35
C GLU A 236 -3.69 -7.21 -21.09
N ARG A 237 -4.09 -6.51 -22.15
CA ARG A 237 -4.73 -5.21 -22.03
C ARG A 237 -6.16 -5.44 -21.54
N PRO A 238 -6.53 -5.03 -20.33
CA PRO A 238 -7.91 -5.12 -19.89
C PRO A 238 -8.81 -4.32 -20.82
N CYS A 239 -9.96 -4.92 -21.11
CA CYS A 239 -11.02 -4.36 -21.93
C CYS A 239 -11.44 -3.00 -21.33
N PRO A 240 -11.42 -1.89 -22.10
CA PRO A 240 -12.10 -0.68 -21.66
C PRO A 240 -13.59 -0.98 -21.57
N ALA A 241 -14.17 -0.79 -20.38
CA ALA A 241 -15.61 -0.71 -20.20
C ALA A 241 -15.96 0.79 -20.25
N ARG A 242 -16.88 1.20 -21.13
CA ARG A 242 -17.34 2.60 -21.27
C ARG A 242 -18.63 2.98 -20.53
#